data_AF-A0A916XFD3-F1
#
_entry.id   AF-A0A916XFD3-F1
#
_cell.length_a   1.000
_cell.length_b   1.000
_cell.length_c   1.000
_cell.angle_alpha   90.00
_cell.angle_beta   90.00
_cell.angle_gamma   90.00
#
_symmetry.space_group_name_H-M   'P 1'
#
loop_
_entity.id
_entity.type
_entity.pdbx_description
1 polymer ?
#
loop_
_entity_poly.entity_id
_entity_poly.type
_entity_poly.pdbx_seq_one_letter_code
_entity_poly.pdbx_strand_id
1 'polypeptide(L)'
;MEQAPAKLDTADIVQIMSYLPHRYPFLLVDRIIDIDSDNSCIGIKNVTYNEPQFLGHFPTRPLFPGVLIIEGMAQTAGAICVASKLAEKKRPKEVFFMTIDKCKFRRPVQPGDVVEYHMRKLNNRRTMWWYRGEAKVNGTLVAEAEVSAMLVIE
;
A
#
# COMPACT_ATOMS: atom_id res chain seq x y z
N MET A 1 -4.14 -11.56 33.34
CA MET A 1 -4.92 -10.41 32.84
C MET A 1 -4.79 -10.45 31.34
N GLU A 2 -5.85 -10.85 30.66
CA GLU A 2 -5.91 -10.83 29.20
C GLU A 2 -6.03 -9.37 28.77
N GLN A 3 -4.99 -8.83 28.14
CA GLN A 3 -5.02 -7.46 27.64
C GLN A 3 -6.12 -7.40 26.56
N ALA A 4 -7.05 -6.46 26.70
CA ALA A 4 -8.02 -6.18 25.65
C ALA A 4 -7.27 -5.97 24.32
N PRO A 5 -7.73 -6.55 23.19
CA PRO A 5 -7.02 -6.42 21.92
C PRO A 5 -6.86 -4.94 21.61
N ALA A 6 -5.63 -4.51 21.33
CA ALA A 6 -5.34 -3.14 20.93
C ALA A 6 -6.23 -2.77 19.73
N LYS A 7 -7.02 -1.71 19.87
CA LYS A 7 -7.89 -1.23 18.79
C LYS A 7 -7.00 -0.66 17.69
N LEU A 8 -6.91 -1.36 16.56
CA LEU A 8 -6.17 -0.90 15.40
C LEU A 8 -6.95 0.17 14.65
N ASP A 9 -6.23 1.11 14.05
CA ASP A 9 -6.83 2.22 13.31
C ASP A 9 -7.18 1.82 11.87
N THR A 10 -8.05 2.62 11.24
CA THR A 10 -8.45 2.47 9.83
C THR A 10 -8.41 3.81 9.12
N ALA A 11 -8.15 3.81 7.81
CA ALA A 11 -8.22 4.98 6.95
C ALA A 11 -9.13 4.73 5.74
N ASP A 12 -10.16 5.55 5.56
CA ASP A 12 -10.95 5.58 4.33
C ASP A 12 -10.26 6.36 3.20
N ILE A 13 -10.89 6.41 2.03
CA ILE A 13 -10.33 7.09 0.85
C ILE A 13 -10.08 8.58 1.07
N VAL A 14 -10.92 9.28 1.84
CA VAL A 14 -10.77 10.72 2.10
C VAL A 14 -9.55 10.95 2.99
N GLN A 15 -9.37 10.11 4.00
CA GLN A 15 -8.19 10.13 4.86
C GLN A 15 -6.92 9.79 4.05
N ILE A 16 -6.95 8.75 3.22
CA ILE A 16 -5.82 8.39 2.34
C ILE A 16 -5.44 9.56 1.42
N MET A 17 -6.41 10.25 0.81
CA MET A 17 -6.16 11.42 -0.04
C MET A 17 -5.55 12.62 0.72
N SER A 18 -5.71 12.67 2.04
CA SER A 18 -5.07 13.67 2.90
C SER A 18 -3.63 13.31 3.26
N TYR A 19 -3.29 12.01 3.26
CA TYR A 19 -1.95 11.49 3.54
C TYR A 19 -1.09 11.41 2.28
N LEU A 20 -1.69 11.08 1.14
CA LEU A 20 -1.00 10.86 -0.13
C LEU A 20 -1.28 11.97 -1.14
N PRO A 21 -0.26 12.38 -1.93
CA PRO A 21 -0.45 13.30 -3.04
C PRO A 21 -1.08 12.63 -4.28
N HIS A 22 -1.03 11.29 -4.37
CA HIS A 22 -1.53 10.51 -5.50
C HIS A 22 -3.01 10.78 -5.80
N ARG A 23 -3.35 10.89 -7.09
CA ARG A 23 -4.72 11.07 -7.59
C ARG A 23 -4.93 10.17 -8.81
N TYR A 24 -6.17 10.07 -9.28
CA TYR A 24 -6.49 9.33 -10.49
C TYR A 24 -5.58 9.73 -11.66
N PRO A 25 -5.05 8.78 -12.46
CA PRO A 25 -5.28 7.32 -12.41
C PRO A 25 -4.27 6.54 -11.55
N PHE A 26 -3.55 7.19 -10.64
CA PHE A 26 -2.39 6.63 -9.94
C PHE A 26 -2.55 6.56 -8.41
N LEU A 27 -3.77 6.67 -7.87
CA LEU A 27 -4.08 6.31 -6.49
C LEU A 27 -4.64 4.88 -6.49
N LEU A 28 -3.91 3.93 -5.89
CA LEU A 28 -4.10 2.49 -6.07
C LEU A 28 -4.40 1.76 -4.76
N VAL A 29 -4.93 2.49 -3.76
CA VAL A 29 -5.37 1.98 -2.47
C VAL A 29 -6.68 2.67 -2.11
N ASP A 30 -7.73 1.88 -1.84
CA ASP A 30 -9.09 2.36 -1.61
C ASP A 30 -9.39 2.55 -0.11
N ARG A 31 -8.76 1.74 0.74
CA ARG A 31 -8.91 1.73 2.20
C ARG A 31 -7.65 1.15 2.84
N ILE A 32 -7.34 1.55 4.07
CA ILE A 32 -6.34 0.87 4.91
C ILE A 32 -7.02 0.43 6.21
N ILE A 33 -6.78 -0.81 6.63
CA ILE A 33 -7.27 -1.38 7.88
C ILE A 33 -6.10 -1.91 8.71
N ASP A 34 -6.39 -2.29 9.95
CA ASP A 34 -5.44 -2.90 10.88
C ASP A 34 -4.13 -2.10 11.03
N ILE A 35 -4.24 -0.77 11.10
CA ILE A 35 -3.10 0.13 11.23
C ILE A 35 -2.57 0.06 12.66
N ASP A 36 -1.33 -0.43 12.80
CA ASP A 36 -0.51 -0.34 14.01
C ASP A 36 0.57 0.73 13.78
N SER A 37 0.20 2.01 13.97
CA SER A 37 1.09 3.16 13.74
C SER A 37 1.84 3.04 12.39
N ASP A 38 3.18 3.06 12.40
CA ASP A 38 4.04 2.80 11.24
C ASP A 38 4.65 1.38 11.26
N ASN A 39 4.15 0.45 12.06
CA ASN A 39 4.68 -0.91 12.15
C ASN A 39 4.04 -1.84 11.11
N SER A 40 2.72 -1.81 10.98
CA SER A 40 2.01 -2.64 10.01
C SER A 40 0.63 -2.09 9.66
N CYS A 41 0.11 -2.52 8.51
CA CYS A 41 -1.27 -2.29 8.09
C CYS A 41 -1.66 -3.23 6.95
N ILE A 42 -2.94 -3.22 6.59
CA ILE A 42 -3.45 -3.90 5.40
C ILE A 42 -4.13 -2.88 4.49
N GLY A 43 -3.53 -2.61 3.34
CA GLY A 43 -4.15 -1.81 2.27
C GLY A 43 -5.15 -2.64 1.48
N ILE A 44 -6.26 -2.06 1.07
CA ILE A 44 -7.30 -2.72 0.28
C ILE A 44 -7.37 -2.04 -1.09
N LYS A 45 -7.32 -2.84 -2.15
CA LYS A 45 -7.55 -2.40 -3.52
C LYS A 45 -8.56 -3.32 -4.20
N ASN A 46 -9.72 -2.78 -4.53
CA ASN A 46 -10.71 -3.43 -5.37
C ASN A 46 -10.28 -3.34 -6.82
N VAL A 47 -10.17 -4.48 -7.49
CA VAL A 47 -9.81 -4.54 -8.92
C VAL A 47 -11.09 -4.67 -9.74
N THR A 48 -11.36 -3.70 -10.60
CA THR A 48 -12.56 -3.66 -11.44
C THR A 48 -12.19 -3.45 -12.89
N TYR A 49 -12.96 -4.03 -13.83
CA TYR A 49 -12.71 -3.86 -15.25
C TYR A 49 -12.77 -2.38 -15.68
N ASN A 50 -13.52 -1.55 -14.93
CA ASN A 50 -13.68 -0.11 -15.18
C ASN A 50 -12.46 0.74 -14.75
N GLU A 51 -11.24 0.23 -14.94
CA GLU A 51 -9.99 0.94 -14.65
C GLU A 51 -9.18 1.13 -15.94
N PRO A 52 -8.47 2.27 -16.09
CA PRO A 52 -7.86 2.67 -17.37
C PRO A 52 -6.81 1.68 -17.90
N GLN A 53 -6.08 1.00 -17.02
CA GLN A 53 -5.06 0.03 -17.42
C GLN A 53 -5.63 -1.18 -18.18
N PHE A 54 -6.90 -1.52 -17.99
CA PHE A 54 -7.52 -2.66 -18.68
C PHE A 54 -7.84 -2.40 -20.15
N LEU A 55 -7.78 -1.14 -20.60
CA LEU A 55 -7.81 -0.80 -22.03
C LEU A 55 -6.62 -1.40 -22.79
N GLY A 56 -5.47 -1.53 -22.12
CA GLY A 56 -4.21 -1.96 -22.75
C GLY A 56 -3.59 -3.23 -22.17
N HIS A 57 -4.02 -3.71 -20.99
CA HIS A 57 -3.34 -4.79 -20.28
C HIS A 57 -4.30 -5.92 -19.82
N PHE A 58 -4.72 -6.81 -20.71
CA PHE A 58 -4.58 -6.78 -22.17
C PHE A 58 -5.97 -6.72 -22.82
N PRO A 59 -6.12 -6.22 -24.06
CA PRO A 59 -7.42 -5.98 -24.67
C PRO A 59 -8.40 -7.17 -24.65
N THR A 60 -7.90 -8.41 -24.72
CA THR A 60 -8.72 -9.64 -24.71
C THR A 60 -8.62 -10.43 -23.40
N ARG A 61 -7.78 -9.99 -22.46
CA ARG A 61 -7.52 -10.68 -21.19
C ARG A 61 -7.11 -9.65 -20.13
N PRO A 62 -8.06 -9.05 -19.39
CA PRO A 62 -7.76 -8.02 -18.40
C PRO A 62 -6.98 -8.63 -17.23
N LEU A 63 -5.73 -8.22 -17.07
CA LEU A 63 -4.85 -8.63 -15.98
C LEU A 63 -4.34 -7.39 -15.28
N PHE A 64 -4.49 -7.31 -13.96
CA PHE A 64 -3.99 -6.17 -13.21
C PHE A 64 -2.46 -6.16 -13.29
N PRO A 65 -1.81 -5.10 -13.80
CA PRO A 65 -0.37 -5.09 -13.99
C PRO A 65 0.38 -5.29 -12.67
N GLY A 66 1.34 -6.21 -12.64
CA GLY A 66 2.10 -6.52 -11.42
C GLY A 66 2.79 -5.29 -10.81
N VAL A 67 3.27 -4.37 -11.64
CA VAL A 67 3.86 -3.10 -11.18
C VAL A 67 2.88 -2.22 -10.40
N LEU A 68 1.59 -2.26 -10.72
CA LEU A 68 0.55 -1.53 -9.98
C LEU A 68 0.24 -2.16 -8.62
N ILE A 69 0.48 -3.48 -8.47
CA ILE A 69 0.43 -4.15 -7.17
C ILE A 69 1.56 -3.63 -6.27
N ILE A 70 2.77 -3.51 -6.82
CA ILE A 70 3.94 -3.00 -6.07
C ILE A 70 3.75 -1.51 -5.71
N GLU A 71 3.20 -0.72 -6.61
CA GLU A 71 2.83 0.66 -6.33
C GLU A 71 1.76 0.74 -5.22
N GLY A 72 0.73 -0.11 -5.26
CA GLY A 72 -0.26 -0.20 -4.19
C GLY A 72 0.33 -0.54 -2.82
N MET A 73 1.32 -1.44 -2.77
CA MET A 73 2.11 -1.73 -1.55
C MET A 73 2.85 -0.48 -1.06
N ALA A 74 3.53 0.23 -1.97
CA ALA A 74 4.29 1.43 -1.63
C ALA A 74 3.38 2.56 -1.11
N GLN A 75 2.22 2.78 -1.74
CA GLN A 75 1.24 3.76 -1.30
C GLN A 75 0.65 3.41 0.07
N THR A 76 0.34 2.14 0.30
CA THR A 76 -0.16 1.65 1.60
C THR A 76 0.85 1.95 2.71
N ALA A 77 2.12 1.57 2.52
CA ALA A 77 3.19 1.85 3.49
C ALA A 77 3.46 3.36 3.66
N GLY A 78 3.48 4.11 2.56
CA GLY A 78 3.69 5.55 2.57
C GLY A 78 2.59 6.30 3.34
N ALA A 79 1.33 5.88 3.17
CA ALA A 79 0.19 6.49 3.85
C ALA A 79 0.30 6.37 5.37
N ILE A 80 0.63 5.17 5.90
CA ILE A 80 0.78 4.99 7.35
C ILE A 80 2.02 5.70 7.91
N CYS A 81 3.10 5.82 7.13
CA CYS A 81 4.25 6.63 7.52
C CYS A 81 3.87 8.10 7.67
N VAL A 82 3.14 8.65 6.70
CA VAL A 82 2.66 10.04 6.76
C VAL A 82 1.68 10.23 7.90
N ALA A 83 0.72 9.32 8.08
CA ALA A 83 -0.25 9.38 9.19
C ALA A 83 0.46 9.38 10.56
N SER A 84 1.45 8.50 10.75
CA SER A 84 2.27 8.46 11.97
C SER A 84 3.02 9.78 12.20
N LYS A 85 3.59 10.39 11.15
CA LYS A 85 4.26 11.70 11.27
C LYS A 85 3.34 12.87 11.50
N LEU A 86 2.13 12.85 10.93
CA LEU A 86 1.11 13.85 11.23
C LEU A 86 0.68 13.81 12.70
N ALA A 87 0.60 12.62 13.31
CA ALA A 87 0.37 12.47 14.75
C ALA A 87 1.50 13.11 15.59
N GLU A 88 2.74 13.12 15.09
CA GLU A 88 3.89 13.84 15.65
C GLU A 88 3.91 15.34 15.30
N LYS A 89 2.86 15.88 14.65
CA LYS A 89 2.77 17.26 14.13
C LYS A 89 3.87 17.61 13.11
N LYS A 90 4.40 16.61 12.41
CA LYS A 90 5.36 16.78 11.30
C LYS A 90 4.67 16.39 10.00
N ARG A 91 4.60 17.33 9.04
CA ARG A 91 4.03 17.03 7.73
C ARG A 91 5.14 16.74 6.73
N PRO A 92 5.27 15.49 6.25
CA PRO A 92 6.18 15.20 5.16
C PRO A 92 5.76 15.99 3.91
N LYS A 93 6.73 16.60 3.24
CA LYS A 93 6.52 17.37 2.01
C LYS A 93 6.38 16.43 0.82
N GLU A 94 7.28 15.45 0.72
CA GLU A 94 7.39 14.52 -0.39
C GLU A 94 7.73 13.12 0.12
N VAL A 95 7.26 12.10 -0.59
CA VAL A 95 7.59 10.70 -0.35
C VAL A 95 8.20 10.15 -1.64
N PHE A 96 9.45 9.73 -1.59
CA PHE A 96 10.16 9.15 -2.74
C PHE A 96 10.28 7.65 -2.61
N PHE A 97 9.82 6.92 -3.62
CA PHE A 97 10.02 5.48 -3.72
C PHE A 97 11.48 5.20 -4.14
N MET A 98 12.25 4.47 -3.32
CA MET A 98 13.70 4.31 -3.51
C MET A 98 14.11 2.94 -4.04
N THR A 99 13.63 1.86 -3.43
CA THR A 99 14.05 0.50 -3.79
C THR A 99 12.88 -0.46 -3.85
N ILE A 100 12.96 -1.40 -4.78
CA ILE A 100 12.14 -2.60 -4.83
C ILE A 100 13.12 -3.79 -4.83
N ASP A 101 13.02 -4.65 -3.83
CA ASP A 101 13.86 -5.84 -3.71
C ASP A 101 13.00 -7.09 -3.45
N LYS A 102 13.54 -8.26 -3.75
CA LYS A 102 12.91 -9.58 -3.56
C LYS A 102 11.48 -9.67 -4.10
N CYS A 103 11.19 -8.93 -5.16
CA CYS A 103 9.87 -8.90 -5.78
C CYS A 103 9.56 -10.22 -6.49
N LYS A 104 8.40 -10.82 -6.20
CA LYS A 104 7.93 -12.03 -6.86
C LYS A 104 6.44 -11.92 -7.16
N PHE A 105 6.07 -12.18 -8.40
CA PHE A 105 4.68 -12.35 -8.83
C PHE A 105 4.37 -13.84 -8.93
N ARG A 106 3.33 -14.28 -8.21
CA ARG A 106 3.01 -15.71 -8.03
C ARG A 106 1.74 -16.11 -8.77
N ARG A 107 0.75 -15.21 -8.83
CA ARG A 107 -0.53 -15.43 -9.50
C ARG A 107 -1.03 -14.14 -10.15
N PRO A 108 -1.74 -14.23 -11.29
CA PRO A 108 -2.40 -13.07 -11.87
C PRO A 108 -3.53 -12.57 -10.95
N VAL A 109 -3.75 -11.27 -11.00
CA VAL A 109 -4.91 -10.59 -10.40
C VAL A 109 -5.79 -10.07 -11.53
N GLN A 110 -7.10 -10.12 -11.37
CA GLN A 110 -8.07 -9.82 -12.43
C GLN A 110 -9.28 -9.03 -11.88
N PRO A 111 -10.11 -8.42 -12.76
CA PRO A 111 -11.36 -7.81 -12.33
C PRO A 111 -12.22 -8.73 -11.46
N GLY A 112 -12.73 -8.19 -10.35
CA GLY A 112 -13.48 -8.91 -9.33
C GLY A 112 -12.65 -9.28 -8.09
N ASP A 113 -11.32 -9.28 -8.19
CA ASP A 113 -10.46 -9.55 -7.04
C ASP A 113 -10.42 -8.36 -6.07
N VAL A 114 -10.35 -8.69 -4.78
CA VAL A 114 -9.96 -7.75 -3.71
C VAL A 114 -8.53 -8.06 -3.32
N VAL A 115 -7.62 -7.14 -3.60
CA VAL A 115 -6.22 -7.28 -3.23
C VAL A 115 -6.01 -6.65 -1.85
N GLU A 116 -5.47 -7.45 -0.94
CA GLU A 116 -5.01 -7.02 0.37
C GLU A 116 -3.49 -6.87 0.35
N TYR A 117 -2.97 -5.66 0.60
CA TYR A 117 -1.56 -5.36 0.74
C TYR A 117 -1.16 -5.44 2.22
N HIS A 118 -0.72 -6.62 2.66
CA HIS A 118 -0.24 -6.84 4.02
C HIS A 118 1.17 -6.26 4.15
N MET A 119 1.29 -5.11 4.81
CA MET A 119 2.54 -4.37 4.95
C MET A 119 3.08 -4.51 6.37
N ARG A 120 4.37 -4.85 6.50
CA ARG A 120 5.09 -4.90 7.77
C ARG A 120 6.44 -4.20 7.67
N LYS A 121 6.70 -3.27 8.58
CA LYS A 121 7.97 -2.54 8.67
C LYS A 121 9.09 -3.52 8.95
N LEU A 122 10.14 -3.44 8.15
CA LEU A 122 11.39 -4.16 8.35
C LEU A 122 12.39 -3.30 9.13
N ASN A 123 12.47 -2.02 8.79
CA ASN A 123 13.45 -1.12 9.37
C ASN A 123 13.03 0.35 9.17
N ASN A 124 13.54 1.22 10.03
CA ASN A 124 13.53 2.66 9.85
C ASN A 124 14.92 3.22 10.17
N ARG A 125 15.44 4.08 9.30
CA ARG A 125 16.69 4.81 9.54
C ARG A 125 16.54 6.25 9.05
N ARG A 126 16.61 7.21 9.99
CA ARG A 126 16.45 8.64 9.72
C ARG A 126 15.14 8.90 8.97
N THR A 127 15.23 9.30 7.72
CA THR A 127 14.13 9.64 6.83
C THR A 127 13.76 8.49 5.88
N MET A 128 14.30 7.29 6.07
CA MET A 128 14.04 6.13 5.21
C MET A 128 13.33 5.00 5.96
N TRP A 129 12.34 4.41 5.31
CA TRP A 129 11.57 3.28 5.80
C TRP A 129 11.64 2.13 4.82
N TRP A 130 11.73 0.90 5.34
CA TRP A 130 11.64 -0.34 4.57
C TRP A 130 10.48 -1.16 5.08
N TYR A 131 9.69 -1.70 4.15
CA TYR A 131 8.56 -2.58 4.42
C TYR A 131 8.66 -3.86 3.60
N ARG A 132 8.21 -4.96 4.18
CA ARG A 132 7.84 -6.18 3.46
C ARG A 132 6.34 -6.10 3.15
N GLY A 133 6.00 -6.23 1.89
CA GLY A 133 4.62 -6.35 1.41
C GLY A 133 4.31 -7.76 0.93
N GLU A 134 3.12 -8.25 1.30
CA GLU A 134 2.49 -9.44 0.74
C GLU A 134 1.12 -9.04 0.18
N ALA A 135 0.93 -9.16 -1.13
CA ALA A 135 -0.37 -8.99 -1.76
C ALA A 135 -1.11 -10.33 -1.74
N LYS A 136 -2.33 -10.33 -1.19
CA LYS A 136 -3.18 -11.52 -1.09
C LYS A 136 -4.54 -11.25 -1.74
N VAL A 137 -5.11 -12.29 -2.34
CA VAL A 137 -6.51 -12.33 -2.80
C VAL A 137 -7.14 -13.56 -2.16
N ASN A 138 -8.22 -13.38 -1.40
CA ASN A 138 -8.87 -14.46 -0.64
C ASN A 138 -7.86 -15.29 0.20
N GLY A 139 -6.99 -14.60 0.95
CA GLY A 139 -5.92 -15.21 1.76
C GLY A 139 -4.76 -15.84 0.99
N THR A 140 -4.83 -15.89 -0.35
CA THR A 140 -3.83 -16.52 -1.20
C THR A 140 -2.79 -15.50 -1.67
N LEU A 141 -1.50 -15.78 -1.43
CA LEU A 141 -0.40 -14.90 -1.88
C LEU A 141 -0.33 -14.82 -3.41
N VAL A 142 -0.45 -13.60 -3.95
CA VAL A 142 -0.38 -13.29 -5.39
C VAL A 142 0.88 -12.54 -5.78
N ALA A 143 1.43 -11.70 -4.89
CA ALA A 143 2.73 -11.06 -5.07
C ALA A 143 3.38 -10.73 -3.72
N GLU A 144 4.68 -10.47 -3.71
CA GLU A 144 5.42 -10.01 -2.54
C GLU A 144 6.61 -9.15 -2.97
N ALA A 145 7.02 -8.20 -2.14
CA ALA A 145 8.22 -7.38 -2.35
C ALA A 145 8.71 -6.73 -1.05
N GLU A 146 9.97 -6.32 -1.03
CA GLU A 146 10.51 -5.38 -0.05
C GLU A 146 10.62 -4.01 -0.71
N VAL A 147 9.90 -3.03 -0.18
CA VAL A 147 9.78 -1.67 -0.72
C VAL A 147 10.36 -0.68 0.26
N SER A 148 11.05 0.36 -0.22
CA SER A 148 11.55 1.41 0.64
C SER A 148 11.20 2.81 0.16
N ALA A 149 10.94 3.71 1.09
CA ALA A 149 10.62 5.09 0.79
C ALA A 149 11.41 6.06 1.66
N MET A 150 11.72 7.22 1.10
CA MET A 150 12.27 8.36 1.81
C MET A 150 11.18 9.41 2.01
N LEU A 151 10.95 9.82 3.26
CA LEU A 151 10.11 10.97 3.57
C LEU A 151 10.98 12.22 3.70
N VAL A 152 10.70 13.22 2.87
CA VAL A 152 11.31 14.54 2.99
C VAL A 152 10.50 15.35 4.00
N ILE A 153 11.13 15.69 5.11
CA ILE A 153 10.54 16.48 6.21
C ILE A 153 11.06 17.92 6.07
N GLU A 154 10.20 18.91 6.29
CA GLU A 154 10.61 20.32 6.45
C GLU A 154 11.35 20.57 7.77
#